data_AF-A0A151J7H9-F1
#
_entry.id   AF-A0A151J7H9-F1
#
_cell.length_a   1.000
_cell.length_b   1.000
_cell.length_c   1.000
_cell.angle_alpha   90.00
_cell.angle_beta   90.00
_cell.angle_gamma   90.00
#
_symmetry.space_group_name_H-M   'P 1'
#
loop_
_entity.id
_entity.type
_entity.pdbx_description
1 polymer ?
#
loop_
_entity_poly.entity_id
_entity_poly.type
_entity_poly.pdbx_seq_one_letter_code
_entity_poly.pdbx_strand_id
1 'polypeptide(L)'
;MLKHTGVKFELLTDIDMVMFVRGLSQCSNRYARSNNKYMPSYDQSKPSSYLMYYDVNNLYEGRYRAEAMIAKPNFHSRSVFSENLVAIELCKLEIKFDKPLYMGMYILDIFKTCLYEFHHEYMAPVYREKFKKDTKKAKGVKSNVVARSITFEEYKQCLNDAVEMTCRQSCIRSKLHEVYTISETKIALSSHYDKRYIVPGSTNALPWGHYQCK
;
A
#
# COMPACT_ATOMS: atom_id res chain seq x y z
N MET A 1 6.73 0.21 22.91
CA MET A 1 7.73 -0.72 23.49
C MET A 1 8.51 -0.05 24.62
N LEU A 2 9.22 1.06 24.39
CA LEU A 2 10.04 1.76 25.40
C LEU A 2 9.29 2.22 26.67
N LYS A 3 8.05 2.73 26.54
CA LYS A 3 7.21 3.14 27.67
C LYS A 3 6.82 1.97 28.59
N HIS A 4 6.74 0.75 28.05
CA HIS A 4 6.43 -0.46 28.82
C HIS A 4 7.68 -1.14 29.37
N THR A 5 8.85 -0.91 28.76
CA THR A 5 10.13 -1.49 29.20
C THR A 5 10.92 -0.60 30.16
N GLY A 6 10.49 0.66 30.36
CA GLY A 6 11.17 1.61 31.27
C GLY A 6 12.56 2.06 30.82
N VAL A 7 12.97 1.69 29.59
CA VAL A 7 14.30 2.00 29.05
C VAL A 7 14.36 3.49 28.72
N LYS A 8 15.28 4.21 29.37
CA LYS A 8 15.64 5.59 29.04
C LYS A 8 16.78 5.57 28.03
N PHE A 9 16.66 6.34 26.95
CA PHE A 9 17.76 6.50 25.99
C PHE A 9 18.80 7.47 26.55
N GLU A 10 20.06 7.12 26.36
CA GLU A 10 21.19 8.03 26.50
C GLU A 10 21.34 8.88 25.23
N LEU A 11 22.01 10.02 25.36
CA LEU A 11 22.24 10.93 24.26
C LEU A 11 23.10 10.24 23.19
N LEU A 12 22.58 10.12 21.97
CA LEU A 12 23.32 9.53 20.85
C LEU A 12 24.39 10.52 20.37
N THR A 13 25.64 10.24 20.68
CA THR A 13 26.80 11.08 20.31
C THR A 13 27.53 10.59 19.07
N ASP A 14 27.25 9.36 18.62
CA ASP A 14 27.89 8.73 17.47
C ASP A 14 27.01 8.80 16.20
N ILE A 15 27.60 9.23 15.09
CA ILE A 15 26.93 9.40 13.80
C ILE A 15 26.43 8.09 13.20
N ASP A 16 27.10 6.96 13.49
CA ASP A 16 26.67 5.64 13.01
C ASP A 16 25.43 5.16 13.75
N MET A 17 25.28 5.52 15.04
CA MET A 17 24.06 5.26 15.81
C MET A 17 22.88 6.11 15.32
N VAL A 18 23.14 7.36 14.94
CA VAL A 18 22.13 8.25 14.34
C VAL A 18 21.66 7.71 12.99
N MET A 19 22.58 7.23 12.15
CA MET A 19 22.29 6.63 10.85
C MET A 19 21.51 5.31 10.96
N PHE A 20 21.67 4.57 12.07
CA PHE A 20 20.92 3.35 12.35
C PHE A 20 19.45 3.62 12.75
N VAL A 21 19.17 4.77 13.38
CA VAL A 21 17.81 5.19 13.78
C VAL A 21 17.13 5.91 12.61
N ARG A 22 16.75 5.15 11.58
CA ARG A 22 15.94 5.67 10.46
C ARG A 22 14.46 5.69 10.83
N GLY A 23 14.03 6.80 11.41
CA GLY A 23 12.62 7.14 11.61
C GLY A 23 12.14 6.97 13.05
N LEU A 24 12.18 8.07 13.81
CA LEU A 24 11.47 8.17 15.09
C LEU A 24 9.98 8.44 14.81
N SER A 25 9.13 7.43 15.02
CA SER A 25 7.68 7.63 15.03
C SER A 25 7.22 7.91 16.47
N GLN A 26 6.81 9.15 16.74
CA GLN A 26 6.19 9.51 18.02
C GLN A 26 4.71 9.13 18.01
N CYS A 27 4.37 8.00 18.62
CA CYS A 27 2.98 7.65 18.92
C CYS A 27 2.57 8.27 20.27
N SER A 28 2.10 9.51 20.28
CA SER A 28 1.45 10.12 21.44
C SER A 28 -0.07 10.05 21.29
N ASN A 29 -0.77 9.65 22.36
CA ASN A 29 -2.22 9.84 22.43
C ASN A 29 -2.48 11.33 22.65
N ARG A 30 -2.71 12.08 21.57
CA ARG A 30 -3.14 13.48 21.66
C ARG A 30 -4.62 13.50 22.04
N TYR A 31 -4.94 13.95 23.25
CA TYR A 31 -6.32 14.20 23.67
C TYR A 31 -6.58 15.69 23.62
N ALA A 32 -7.49 16.12 22.76
CA ALA A 32 -7.94 17.50 22.66
C ALA A 32 -9.48 17.52 22.64
N ARG A 33 -10.09 18.36 23.47
CA ARG A 33 -11.54 18.48 23.62
C ARG A 33 -11.94 19.95 23.48
N SER A 34 -12.91 20.23 22.62
CA SER A 34 -13.47 21.58 22.43
C SER A 34 -14.83 21.71 23.11
N ASN A 35 -15.17 22.90 23.57
CA ASN A 35 -16.45 23.24 24.17
C ASN A 35 -17.45 23.68 23.09
N ASN A 36 -17.86 22.73 22.25
CA ASN A 36 -18.70 23.01 21.09
C ASN A 36 -20.19 23.00 21.47
N LYS A 37 -20.92 24.10 21.20
CA LYS A 37 -22.35 24.28 21.51
C LYS A 37 -23.30 23.27 20.87
N TYR A 38 -22.85 22.59 19.81
CA TYR A 38 -23.62 21.55 19.12
C TYR A 38 -23.39 20.15 19.68
N MET A 39 -22.50 19.99 20.68
CA MET A 39 -22.20 18.70 21.28
C MET A 39 -22.98 18.47 22.59
N PRO A 40 -23.38 17.24 22.92
CA PRO A 40 -24.13 16.93 24.14
C PRO A 40 -23.40 17.27 25.45
N SER A 41 -22.08 17.42 25.40
CA SER A 41 -21.24 17.72 26.56
C SER A 41 -20.82 19.19 26.65
N TYR A 42 -21.59 20.07 26.02
CA TYR A 42 -21.38 21.52 26.04
C TYR A 42 -21.61 22.10 27.45
N ASP A 43 -20.69 22.96 27.86
CA ASP A 43 -20.75 23.68 29.12
C ASP A 43 -21.02 25.17 28.83
N GLN A 44 -22.22 25.65 29.22
CA GLN A 44 -22.68 27.02 28.99
C GLN A 44 -21.93 28.06 29.85
N SER A 45 -21.24 27.62 30.90
CA SER A 45 -20.40 28.50 31.73
C SER A 45 -19.09 28.91 31.03
N LYS A 46 -18.73 28.23 29.93
CA LYS A 46 -17.50 28.47 29.17
C LYS A 46 -17.83 28.98 27.77
N PRO A 47 -16.97 29.84 27.19
CA PRO A 47 -17.14 30.27 25.80
C PRO A 47 -17.11 29.07 24.85
N SER A 48 -17.86 29.15 23.75
CA SER A 48 -17.84 28.09 22.74
C SER A 48 -16.49 28.04 22.05
N SER A 49 -15.91 26.85 21.95
CA SER A 49 -14.68 26.60 21.19
C SER A 49 -14.86 25.45 20.22
N TYR A 50 -14.12 25.50 19.11
CA TYR A 50 -14.17 24.52 18.04
C TYR A 50 -12.75 23.99 17.80
N LEU A 51 -12.62 22.67 17.63
CA LEU A 51 -11.37 22.09 17.16
C LEU A 51 -11.34 22.21 15.65
N MET A 52 -10.42 23.03 15.12
CA MET A 52 -10.17 23.12 13.69
C MET A 52 -9.03 22.17 13.33
N TYR A 53 -9.25 21.31 12.33
CA TYR A 53 -8.19 20.44 11.80
C TYR A 53 -7.37 21.23 10.78
N TYR A 54 -6.18 21.67 11.19
CA TYR A 54 -5.20 22.28 10.30
C TYR A 54 -4.05 21.30 10.07
N ASP A 55 -3.86 20.89 8.83
CA ASP A 55 -2.68 20.14 8.40
C ASP A 55 -1.61 21.13 7.92
N VAL A 56 -0.66 21.45 8.80
CA VAL A 56 0.42 22.41 8.52
C VAL A 56 1.59 21.67 7.88
N ASN A 57 1.57 21.57 6.56
CA ASN A 57 2.65 20.96 5.77
C ASN A 57 3.79 21.97 5.52
N ASN A 58 4.61 22.27 6.53
CA ASN A 58 5.87 23.00 6.33
C ASN A 58 7.09 22.18 6.78
N LEU A 59 7.23 20.97 6.24
CA LEU A 59 8.40 20.11 6.53
C LEU A 59 9.39 20.01 5.34
N TYR A 60 9.09 20.64 4.20
CA TYR A 60 9.93 20.53 3.00
C TYR A 60 10.00 21.87 2.26
N GLU A 61 11.11 22.57 2.44
CA GLU A 61 11.50 23.72 1.62
C GLU A 61 11.61 23.28 0.15
N GLY A 62 10.54 23.48 -0.64
CA GLY A 62 10.60 23.28 -2.09
C GLY A 62 9.28 22.87 -2.75
N ARG A 63 8.63 21.78 -2.29
CA ARG A 63 7.46 21.20 -3.00
C ARG A 63 6.09 21.70 -2.55
N TYR A 64 5.99 22.32 -1.37
CA TYR A 64 4.72 22.67 -0.72
C TYR A 64 4.56 24.17 -0.45
N ARG A 65 5.28 25.03 -1.19
CA ARG A 65 5.06 26.48 -1.12
C ARG A 65 3.67 26.86 -1.60
N ALA A 66 3.20 28.03 -1.18
CA ALA A 66 1.91 28.59 -1.57
C ALA A 66 1.73 28.60 -3.10
N GLU A 67 2.78 28.93 -3.85
CA GLU A 67 2.81 28.93 -5.32
C GLU A 67 2.47 27.55 -5.91
N ALA A 68 3.05 26.48 -5.35
CA ALA A 68 2.81 25.11 -5.80
C ALA A 68 1.37 24.65 -5.49
N MET A 69 0.76 25.16 -4.42
CA MET A 69 -0.62 24.86 -4.06
C MET A 69 -1.63 25.66 -4.91
N ILE A 70 -1.29 26.89 -5.29
CA ILE A 70 -2.07 27.71 -6.24
C ILE A 70 -2.03 27.12 -7.64
N ALA A 71 -0.91 26.52 -8.05
CA ALA A 71 -0.76 25.87 -9.35
C ALA A 71 -1.55 24.55 -9.48
N LYS A 72 -2.18 24.05 -8.41
CA LYS A 72 -2.96 22.81 -8.48
C LYS A 72 -4.28 23.04 -9.25
N PRO A 73 -4.73 22.08 -10.07
CA PRO A 73 -5.95 22.20 -10.85
C PRO A 73 -7.22 22.29 -9.99
N ASN A 74 -7.14 21.92 -8.72
CA ASN A 74 -8.23 22.03 -7.75
C ASN A 74 -8.08 23.25 -6.83
N PHE A 75 -7.27 24.25 -7.19
CA PHE A 75 -7.25 25.52 -6.47
C PHE A 75 -8.61 26.20 -6.53
N HIS A 76 -9.15 26.59 -5.37
CA HIS A 76 -10.40 27.32 -5.28
C HIS A 76 -10.16 28.80 -4.98
N SER A 77 -9.53 29.07 -3.83
CA SER A 77 -9.36 30.43 -3.32
C SER A 77 -8.13 30.53 -2.41
N ARG A 78 -7.70 31.77 -2.09
CA ARG A 78 -6.65 32.02 -1.08
C ARG A 78 -6.99 33.22 -0.20
N SER A 79 -6.62 33.14 1.07
CA SER A 79 -6.75 34.20 2.06
C SER A 79 -5.40 34.48 2.71
N VAL A 80 -4.91 35.72 2.58
CA VAL A 80 -3.61 36.13 3.14
C VAL A 80 -3.83 36.75 4.52
N PHE A 81 -3.15 36.23 5.53
CA PHE A 81 -3.24 36.73 6.90
C PHE A 81 -2.02 37.57 7.31
N SER A 82 -0.84 37.26 6.77
CA SER A 82 0.39 38.05 6.93
C SER A 82 1.40 37.70 5.82
N GLU A 83 2.54 38.40 5.77
CA GLU A 83 3.62 38.14 4.79
C GLU A 83 4.08 36.68 4.77
N ASN A 84 4.02 36.00 5.92
CA ASN A 84 4.48 34.62 6.08
C ASN A 84 3.32 33.62 6.28
N LEU A 85 2.06 34.06 6.16
CA LEU A 85 0.90 33.20 6.42
C LEU A 85 -0.21 33.42 5.39
N VAL A 86 -0.51 32.36 4.62
CA VAL A 86 -1.60 32.30 3.65
C VAL A 86 -2.37 31.00 3.82
N ALA A 87 -3.70 31.08 3.84
CA ALA A 87 -4.56 29.93 3.67
C ALA A 87 -4.90 29.75 2.19
N ILE A 88 -4.88 28.50 1.73
CA ILE A 88 -5.23 28.12 0.37
C ILE A 88 -6.35 27.10 0.46
N GLU A 89 -7.49 27.44 -0.13
CA GLU A 89 -8.63 26.57 -0.24
C GLU A 89 -8.54 25.78 -1.55
N LEU A 90 -8.64 24.45 -1.43
CA LEU A 90 -8.66 23.55 -2.57
C LEU A 90 -10.03 22.87 -2.66
N CYS A 91 -10.63 22.85 -3.84
CA CYS A 91 -11.81 22.05 -4.11
C CYS A 91 -11.48 20.55 -3.98
N LYS A 92 -12.49 19.75 -3.64
CA LYS A 92 -12.40 18.30 -3.69
C LYS A 92 -12.17 17.88 -5.15
N LEU A 93 -11.00 17.31 -5.44
CA LEU A 93 -10.66 16.84 -6.78
C LEU A 93 -11.13 15.39 -6.96
N GLU A 94 -12.10 15.18 -7.84
CA GLU A 94 -12.52 13.84 -8.26
C GLU A 94 -11.89 13.50 -9.61
N ILE A 95 -10.76 12.78 -9.57
CA ILE A 95 -10.12 12.26 -10.78
C ILE A 95 -10.68 10.87 -11.07
N LYS A 96 -11.45 10.74 -12.14
CA LYS A 96 -11.89 9.44 -12.64
C LYS A 96 -10.77 8.80 -13.47
N PHE A 97 -10.02 7.89 -12.85
CA PHE A 97 -9.03 7.08 -13.55
C PHE A 97 -9.70 5.87 -14.21
N ASP A 98 -10.10 6.00 -15.47
CA ASP A 98 -10.52 4.87 -16.32
C ASP A 98 -9.28 4.05 -16.73
N LYS A 99 -8.63 3.41 -15.75
CA LYS A 99 -7.49 2.52 -15.98
C LYS A 99 -8.01 1.16 -16.45
N PRO A 100 -7.64 0.67 -17.65
CA PRO A 100 -7.98 -0.67 -18.09
C PRO A 100 -7.09 -1.70 -17.37
N LEU A 101 -7.26 -1.81 -16.05
CA LEU A 101 -6.43 -2.61 -15.14
C LEU A 101 -6.40 -4.09 -15.56
N TYR A 102 -7.56 -4.62 -15.96
CA TYR A 102 -7.72 -6.00 -16.40
C TYR A 102 -6.98 -6.27 -17.72
N MET A 103 -7.14 -5.39 -18.72
CA MET A 103 -6.41 -5.49 -19.98
C MET A 103 -4.90 -5.37 -19.76
N GLY A 104 -4.46 -4.44 -18.91
CA GLY A 104 -3.05 -4.28 -18.57
C GLY A 104 -2.45 -5.54 -17.93
N MET A 105 -3.20 -6.19 -17.04
CA MET A 105 -2.78 -7.47 -16.45
C MET A 105 -2.68 -8.58 -17.51
N TYR A 106 -3.71 -8.72 -18.35
CA TYR A 106 -3.75 -9.74 -19.40
C TYR A 106 -2.59 -9.58 -20.39
N ILE A 107 -2.34 -8.34 -20.83
CA ILE A 107 -1.21 -8.00 -21.70
C ILE A 107 0.11 -8.40 -21.03
N LEU A 108 0.30 -8.07 -19.76
CA LEU A 108 1.53 -8.43 -19.02
C LEU A 108 1.71 -9.94 -18.90
N ASP A 109 0.64 -10.70 -18.71
CA ASP A 109 0.72 -12.16 -18.59
C ASP A 109 1.04 -12.83 -19.94
N ILE A 110 0.45 -12.35 -21.05
CA ILE A 110 0.85 -12.78 -22.40
C ILE A 110 2.31 -12.43 -22.69
N PHE A 111 2.76 -11.22 -22.32
CA PHE A 111 4.15 -10.84 -22.53
C PHE A 111 5.11 -11.76 -21.77
N LYS A 112 4.74 -12.23 -20.56
CA LYS A 112 5.57 -13.18 -19.80
C LYS A 112 5.63 -14.55 -20.47
N THR A 113 4.53 -15.04 -21.06
CA THR A 113 4.54 -16.33 -21.79
C THR A 113 5.45 -16.28 -23.00
N CYS A 114 5.30 -15.24 -23.83
CA CYS A 114 6.16 -15.03 -24.99
C CYS A 114 7.63 -14.88 -24.61
N LEU A 115 7.94 -14.08 -23.57
CA LEU A 115 9.33 -13.88 -23.13
C LEU A 115 9.96 -15.16 -22.58
N TYR A 116 9.19 -15.97 -21.85
CA TYR A 116 9.69 -17.23 -21.31
C TYR A 116 9.97 -18.24 -22.42
N GLU A 117 9.04 -18.40 -23.37
CA GLU A 117 9.23 -19.26 -24.55
C GLU A 117 10.45 -18.82 -25.35
N PHE A 118 10.54 -17.54 -25.69
CA PHE A 118 11.72 -16.98 -26.36
C PHE A 118 13.03 -17.20 -25.58
N HIS A 119 12.98 -17.06 -24.25
CA HIS A 119 14.14 -17.29 -23.40
C HIS A 119 14.62 -18.75 -23.47
N HIS A 120 13.72 -19.71 -23.31
CA HIS A 120 14.08 -21.13 -23.23
C HIS A 120 14.28 -21.81 -24.59
N GLU A 121 13.54 -21.38 -25.62
CA GLU A 121 13.61 -21.98 -26.96
C GLU A 121 14.73 -21.37 -27.80
N TYR A 122 15.06 -20.09 -27.61
CA TYR A 122 16.05 -19.39 -28.44
C TYR A 122 17.27 -18.90 -27.65
N MET A 123 17.07 -18.10 -26.59
CA MET A 123 18.21 -17.48 -25.89
C MET A 123 19.10 -18.49 -25.15
N ALA A 124 18.52 -19.40 -24.37
CA ALA A 124 19.27 -20.36 -23.56
C ALA A 124 20.12 -21.33 -24.41
N PRO A 125 19.63 -21.91 -25.53
CA PRO A 125 20.43 -22.76 -26.41
C PRO A 125 21.59 -22.03 -27.09
N VAL A 126 21.41 -20.74 -27.44
CA VAL A 126 22.39 -19.93 -28.18
C VAL A 126 23.49 -19.37 -27.26
N TYR A 127 23.16 -18.98 -26.02
CA TYR A 127 24.09 -18.27 -25.11
C TYR A 127 24.42 -19.04 -23.81
N ARG A 128 24.41 -20.39 -23.88
CA ARG A 128 24.49 -21.41 -22.81
C ARG A 128 25.20 -21.08 -21.48
N GLU A 129 26.29 -20.31 -21.47
CA GLU A 129 27.14 -20.15 -20.28
C GLU A 129 26.88 -18.91 -19.41
N LYS A 130 26.02 -17.97 -19.83
CA LYS A 130 25.87 -16.67 -19.12
C LYS A 130 24.56 -16.48 -18.35
N PHE A 131 23.68 -17.48 -18.28
CA PHE A 131 22.35 -17.26 -17.70
C PHE A 131 22.26 -17.53 -16.20
N LYS A 132 21.60 -16.59 -15.52
CA LYS A 132 21.15 -16.77 -14.14
C LYS A 132 19.94 -17.72 -14.12
N LYS A 133 19.88 -18.53 -13.06
CA LYS A 133 18.73 -19.40 -12.78
C LYS A 133 17.45 -18.58 -12.66
N ASP A 134 16.36 -19.11 -13.22
CA ASP A 134 15.04 -18.47 -13.17
C ASP A 134 14.63 -18.14 -11.73
N THR A 135 14.18 -16.90 -11.54
CA THR A 135 13.67 -16.46 -10.24
C THR A 135 12.15 -16.43 -10.29
N LYS A 136 11.52 -17.37 -9.56
CA LYS A 136 10.07 -17.46 -9.41
C LYS A 136 9.63 -16.73 -8.13
N LYS A 137 8.57 -15.93 -8.23
CA LYS A 137 7.98 -15.21 -7.09
C LYS A 137 6.46 -15.38 -7.14
N ALA A 138 5.88 -15.81 -6.03
CA ALA A 138 4.43 -15.84 -5.82
C ALA A 138 4.11 -15.11 -4.51
N LYS A 139 3.19 -14.14 -4.56
CA LYS A 139 2.89 -13.30 -3.41
C LYS A 139 2.23 -14.12 -2.31
N GLY A 140 2.78 -14.05 -1.10
CA GLY A 140 2.20 -14.76 0.06
C GLY A 140 2.58 -16.24 0.19
N VAL A 141 3.32 -16.79 -0.78
CA VAL A 141 3.88 -18.14 -0.75
C VAL A 141 5.38 -18.07 -0.50
N LYS A 142 5.92 -18.93 0.38
CA LYS A 142 7.34 -18.98 0.70
C LYS A 142 8.18 -19.36 -0.53
N SER A 143 9.35 -18.75 -0.67
CA SER A 143 10.25 -18.96 -1.82
C SER A 143 10.65 -20.41 -2.05
N ASN A 144 10.90 -21.17 -0.98
CA ASN A 144 11.22 -22.59 -1.07
C ASN A 144 10.04 -23.44 -1.56
N VAL A 145 8.80 -23.06 -1.22
CA VAL A 145 7.58 -23.69 -1.72
C VAL A 145 7.42 -23.36 -3.21
N VAL A 146 7.56 -22.09 -3.60
CA VAL A 146 7.53 -21.68 -5.01
C VAL A 146 8.57 -22.42 -5.84
N ALA A 147 9.79 -22.57 -5.34
CA ALA A 147 10.87 -23.23 -6.08
C ALA A 147 10.60 -24.72 -6.34
N ARG A 148 9.88 -25.42 -5.44
CA ARG A 148 9.63 -26.86 -5.52
C ARG A 148 8.33 -27.25 -6.20
N SER A 149 7.29 -26.42 -6.09
CA SER A 149 5.91 -26.81 -6.43
C SER A 149 5.25 -25.92 -7.48
N ILE A 150 6.02 -25.03 -8.14
CA ILE A 150 5.50 -24.18 -9.20
C ILE A 150 6.45 -24.24 -10.40
N THR A 151 5.92 -24.71 -11.51
CA THR A 151 6.54 -24.78 -12.83
C THR A 151 5.93 -23.72 -13.76
N PHE A 152 6.57 -23.51 -14.91
CA PHE A 152 6.04 -22.55 -15.88
C PHE A 152 4.83 -23.08 -16.65
N GLU A 153 4.78 -24.38 -16.93
CA GLU A 153 3.64 -25.02 -17.57
C GLU A 153 2.38 -24.92 -16.71
N GLU A 154 2.53 -25.12 -15.40
CA GLU A 154 1.48 -24.87 -14.40
C GLU A 154 0.97 -23.42 -14.44
N TYR A 155 1.84 -22.44 -14.70
CA TYR A 155 1.43 -21.05 -14.92
C TYR A 155 0.67 -20.86 -16.24
N LYS A 156 1.12 -21.46 -17.35
CA LYS A 156 0.38 -21.42 -18.63
C LYS A 156 -1.00 -22.07 -18.50
N GLN A 157 -1.09 -23.21 -17.82
CA GLN A 157 -2.33 -23.91 -17.57
C GLN A 157 -3.29 -23.06 -16.72
N CYS A 158 -2.78 -22.44 -15.66
CA CYS A 158 -3.56 -21.50 -14.85
C CYS A 158 -4.10 -20.31 -15.68
N LEU A 159 -3.29 -19.79 -16.60
CA LEU A 159 -3.67 -18.66 -17.46
C LEU A 159 -4.73 -19.05 -18.52
N ASN A 160 -4.56 -20.20 -19.17
CA ASN A 160 -5.40 -20.62 -20.30
C ASN A 160 -6.69 -21.33 -19.86
N ASP A 161 -6.60 -22.19 -18.86
CA ASP A 161 -7.71 -23.04 -18.42
C ASP A 161 -8.43 -22.47 -17.18
N ALA A 162 -7.99 -21.31 -16.70
CA ALA A 162 -8.47 -20.68 -15.46
C ALA A 162 -8.42 -21.63 -14.24
N VAL A 163 -7.46 -22.55 -14.22
CA VAL A 163 -7.28 -23.50 -13.12
C VAL A 163 -6.48 -22.85 -12.01
N GLU A 164 -7.09 -22.73 -10.83
CA GLU A 164 -6.36 -22.25 -9.65
C GLU A 164 -5.46 -23.33 -9.08
N MET A 165 -4.24 -22.94 -8.74
CA MET A 165 -3.29 -23.81 -8.07
C MET A 165 -3.14 -23.42 -6.62
N THR A 166 -3.15 -24.41 -5.74
CA THR A 166 -2.93 -24.20 -4.31
C THR A 166 -1.64 -24.86 -3.86
N CYS A 167 -1.00 -24.27 -2.85
CA CYS A 167 0.22 -24.78 -2.24
C CYS A 167 0.07 -24.84 -0.72
N ARG A 168 0.63 -25.89 -0.12
CA ARG A 168 0.69 -26.02 1.34
C ARG A 168 2.03 -25.51 1.86
N GLN A 169 1.97 -24.70 2.90
CA GLN A 169 3.16 -24.21 3.60
C GLN A 169 2.91 -24.15 5.10
N SER A 170 3.95 -24.41 5.89
CA SER A 170 3.89 -24.28 7.34
C SER A 170 4.62 -23.01 7.78
N CYS A 171 4.05 -22.24 8.71
CA CYS A 171 4.67 -21.04 9.27
C CYS A 171 4.42 -20.95 10.78
N ILE A 172 5.31 -20.23 11.48
CA ILE A 172 5.13 -19.92 12.89
C ILE A 172 4.38 -18.59 12.98
N ARG A 173 3.34 -18.53 13.80
CA ARG A 173 2.49 -17.35 14.01
C ARG A 173 2.31 -17.14 15.50
N SER A 174 2.20 -15.88 15.92
CA SER A 174 1.80 -15.53 17.27
C SER A 174 0.39 -14.92 17.26
N LYS A 175 -0.44 -15.33 18.22
CA LYS A 175 -1.74 -14.71 18.49
C LYS A 175 -1.87 -14.57 20.00
N LEU A 176 -2.19 -13.36 20.48
CA LEU A 176 -2.29 -13.05 21.91
C LEU A 176 -1.08 -13.56 22.73
N HIS A 177 0.13 -13.39 22.18
CA HIS A 177 1.40 -13.82 22.77
C HIS A 177 1.64 -15.34 22.88
N GLU A 178 0.75 -16.16 22.34
CA GLU A 178 0.96 -17.60 22.20
C GLU A 178 1.47 -17.94 20.79
N VAL A 179 2.50 -18.79 20.73
CA VAL A 179 3.18 -19.15 19.47
C VAL A 179 2.70 -20.51 18.99
N TYR A 180 2.28 -20.56 17.72
CA TYR A 180 1.75 -21.75 17.09
C TYR A 180 2.47 -22.03 15.78
N THR A 181 2.64 -23.32 15.46
CA THR A 181 2.95 -23.74 14.10
C THR A 181 1.64 -23.95 13.34
N ILE A 182 1.45 -23.23 12.25
CA ILE A 182 0.24 -23.29 11.43
C ILE A 182 0.61 -23.87 10.07
N SER A 183 -0.18 -24.82 9.60
CA SER A 183 -0.15 -25.29 8.21
C SER A 183 -1.24 -24.56 7.43
N GLU A 184 -0.85 -23.73 6.47
CA GLU A 184 -1.74 -22.94 5.63
C GLU A 184 -1.73 -23.51 4.21
N THR A 185 -2.90 -23.65 3.60
CA THR A 185 -3.05 -23.85 2.14
C THR A 185 -3.37 -22.50 1.51
N LYS A 186 -2.61 -22.09 0.49
CA LYS A 186 -2.80 -20.82 -0.22
C LYS A 186 -2.94 -21.03 -1.70
N ILE A 187 -3.80 -20.23 -2.33
CA ILE A 187 -3.79 -20.06 -3.78
C ILE A 187 -2.43 -19.47 -4.17
N ALA A 188 -1.68 -20.24 -4.96
CA ALA A 188 -0.34 -19.93 -5.44
C ALA A 188 -0.39 -19.26 -6.81
N LEU A 189 -1.27 -19.74 -7.69
CA LEU A 189 -1.55 -19.18 -9.01
C LEU A 189 -3.07 -19.09 -9.19
N SER A 190 -3.52 -17.96 -9.71
CA SER A 190 -4.90 -17.73 -10.15
C SER A 190 -4.85 -16.70 -11.28
N SER A 191 -5.67 -16.89 -12.31
CA SER A 191 -5.84 -15.93 -13.41
C SER A 191 -6.80 -14.81 -13.04
N HIS A 192 -7.50 -14.91 -11.90
CA HIS A 192 -8.46 -13.92 -11.46
C HIS A 192 -7.79 -12.75 -10.72
N TYR A 193 -8.25 -11.54 -11.04
CA TYR A 193 -7.82 -10.34 -10.31
C TYR A 193 -8.67 -10.13 -9.05
N ASP A 194 -8.21 -10.71 -7.95
CA ASP A 194 -8.89 -10.76 -6.65
C ASP A 194 -9.05 -9.41 -5.92
N LYS A 195 -8.40 -8.33 -6.38
CA LYS A 195 -8.44 -7.02 -5.70
C LYS A 195 -9.60 -6.13 -6.12
N ARG A 196 -10.30 -6.44 -7.21
CA ARG A 196 -11.44 -5.67 -7.70
C ARG A 196 -12.57 -6.60 -8.12
N TYR A 197 -13.79 -6.27 -7.74
CA TYR A 197 -15.01 -6.89 -8.22
C TYR A 197 -15.49 -6.18 -9.50
N ILE A 198 -15.63 -6.93 -10.61
CA ILE A 198 -16.25 -6.40 -11.84
C ILE A 198 -17.77 -6.42 -11.64
N VAL A 199 -18.43 -5.28 -11.85
CA VAL A 199 -19.90 -5.21 -11.79
C VAL A 199 -20.47 -5.88 -13.04
N PRO A 200 -21.32 -6.92 -12.91
CA PRO A 200 -21.92 -7.61 -14.05
C PRO A 200 -22.64 -6.63 -15.00
N GLY A 201 -22.39 -6.75 -16.30
CA GLY A 201 -23.00 -5.88 -17.32
C GLY A 201 -22.48 -4.43 -17.34
N SER A 202 -21.38 -4.13 -16.64
CA SER A 202 -20.76 -2.81 -16.60
C SER A 202 -19.25 -2.88 -16.86
N THR A 203 -18.66 -1.76 -17.27
CA THR A 203 -17.20 -1.58 -17.31
C THR A 203 -16.62 -1.14 -15.98
N ASN A 204 -17.46 -0.96 -14.95
CA ASN A 204 -17.05 -0.50 -13.63
C ASN A 204 -16.51 -1.64 -12.76
N ALA A 205 -15.43 -1.35 -12.03
CA ALA A 205 -14.83 -2.29 -11.09
C ALA A 205 -14.67 -1.67 -9.69
N LEU A 206 -15.29 -2.31 -8.70
CA LEU A 206 -15.28 -1.90 -7.31
C LEU A 206 -14.12 -2.54 -6.55
N PRO A 207 -13.53 -1.90 -5.53
CA PRO A 207 -12.55 -2.56 -4.66
C PRO A 207 -13.16 -3.79 -3.98
N TRP A 208 -12.36 -4.84 -3.79
CA TRP A 208 -12.78 -5.99 -2.98
C TRP A 208 -13.22 -5.54 -1.58
N GLY A 209 -14.39 -5.98 -1.13
CA GLY A 209 -14.99 -5.56 0.15
C GLY A 209 -15.81 -4.26 0.11
N HIS A 210 -16.02 -3.65 -1.06
CA HIS A 210 -16.95 -2.53 -1.20
C HIS A 210 -18.39 -2.95 -0.86
N TYR A 211 -19.18 -2.04 -0.27
CA TYR A 211 -20.53 -2.36 0.24
C TYR A 211 -21.51 -2.82 -0.85
N GLN A 212 -21.29 -2.39 -2.10
CA GLN A 212 -22.09 -2.80 -3.27
C GLN A 212 -21.66 -4.15 -3.86
N CYS A 213 -20.60 -4.78 -3.35
CA CYS A 213 -20.17 -6.12 -3.79
C CYS A 213 -20.90 -7.25 -3.03
N LYS A 214 -21.93 -6.93 -2.23
CA LYS A 214 -22.72 -7.88 -1.43
C LYS A 214 -24.12 -8.05 -1.99
#